data_AF-A0A2H0IWZ7-F1
#
_entry.id   AF-A0A2H0IWZ7-F1
#
_cell.length_a   1.000
_cell.length_b   1.000
_cell.length_c   1.000
_cell.angle_alpha   90.00
_cell.angle_beta   90.00
_cell.angle_gamma   90.00
#
_symmetry.space_group_name_H-M   'P 1'
#
loop_
_entity.id
_entity.type
_entity.pdbx_description
1 polymer ?
#
loop_
_entity_poly.entity_id
_entity_poly.type
_entity_poly.pdbx_seq_one_letter_code
_entity_poly.pdbx_strand_id
1 'polypeptide(L)'
;LTAANTLADIDGIPATGTGAISYQWQADGVDIAGATASTLVLGQAQVGQAISAVAHYTDTQGTSESVASAPSSSVLGYQDGTPGDDVLTGSAFADTLNPGSGADLVNADTGDDTLNLTADGTWSSGYAAANQSLAGTTTGTGQQVLLEGKVRFADILDGGGGADTVQLTSASDAFFLHDAYSLFNAQAMLANDAQGQANTARAVAIEGIHGGAGDDIIDLTSTTYSIAGVSLFGETGNDILWGNLGNDTLQGGDGNDTLFGGAGSNTLNGGAGADIFQYAKGGAAHDTIEDFAIGIDSIQLYGAASTAEVSAAVNGDHVTLSWGTQTIDLVGINSIAGVDAWLQLA
;
A
#
# COMPACT_ATOMS: atom_id res chain seq x y z
N LEU A 1 -8.28 13.74 -22.13
CA LEU A 1 -7.49 14.99 -22.19
C LEU A 1 -8.22 16.04 -23.02
N THR A 2 -8.07 17.32 -22.67
CA THR A 2 -8.68 18.46 -23.40
C THR A 2 -7.60 19.47 -23.74
N ALA A 3 -7.51 19.87 -25.01
CA ALA A 3 -6.58 20.89 -25.46
C ALA A 3 -7.15 22.29 -25.17
N ALA A 4 -6.33 23.13 -24.54
CA ALA A 4 -6.56 24.56 -24.38
C ALA A 4 -5.32 25.31 -24.88
N ASN A 5 -5.49 26.55 -25.33
CA ASN A 5 -4.40 27.34 -25.88
C ASN A 5 -4.51 28.82 -25.50
N THR A 6 -3.38 29.51 -25.51
CA THR A 6 -3.28 30.97 -25.38
C THR A 6 -2.56 31.56 -26.61
N LEU A 7 -2.72 30.91 -27.77
CA LEU A 7 -1.99 31.28 -28.99
C LEU A 7 -2.43 32.68 -29.43
N ALA A 8 -1.44 33.49 -29.77
CA ALA A 8 -1.62 34.82 -30.31
C ALA A 8 -0.61 35.01 -31.43
N ASP A 9 -1.09 35.54 -32.55
CA ASP A 9 -0.27 35.90 -33.70
C ASP A 9 -0.30 37.41 -33.90
N ILE A 10 0.81 37.98 -34.37
CA ILE A 10 0.97 39.42 -34.59
C ILE A 10 -0.01 39.97 -35.63
N ASP A 11 -0.32 39.17 -36.64
CA ASP A 11 -1.28 39.50 -37.70
C ASP A 11 -2.65 38.80 -37.52
N GLY A 12 -2.77 37.98 -36.49
CA GLY A 12 -4.03 37.42 -36.00
C GLY A 12 -4.31 36.00 -36.48
N ILE A 13 -5.13 35.30 -35.68
CA ILE A 13 -5.55 33.93 -35.94
C ILE A 13 -7.05 33.93 -36.28
N PRO A 14 -7.47 33.34 -37.42
CA PRO A 14 -8.89 33.23 -37.75
C PRO A 14 -9.68 32.50 -36.66
N ALA A 15 -10.80 33.08 -36.23
CA ALA A 15 -11.64 32.47 -35.19
C ALA A 15 -12.43 31.23 -35.68
N THR A 16 -12.72 31.15 -36.99
CA THR A 16 -13.48 30.05 -37.63
C THR A 16 -13.02 29.84 -39.07
N GLY A 17 -13.24 28.63 -39.62
CA GLY A 17 -12.96 28.31 -41.03
C GLY A 17 -11.60 27.65 -41.24
N THR A 18 -11.12 27.61 -42.49
CA THR A 18 -9.96 26.82 -42.93
C THR A 18 -8.60 27.26 -42.38
N GLY A 19 -8.52 28.38 -41.66
CA GLY A 19 -7.32 28.85 -40.97
C GLY A 19 -7.43 28.88 -39.44
N ALA A 20 -8.58 28.46 -38.90
CA ALA A 20 -8.76 28.40 -37.44
C ALA A 20 -7.89 27.30 -36.82
N ILE A 21 -7.65 27.43 -35.52
CA ILE A 21 -6.86 26.46 -34.76
C ILE A 21 -7.47 25.06 -34.88
N SER A 22 -6.64 24.11 -35.28
CA SER A 22 -6.91 22.68 -35.32
C SER A 22 -5.84 21.95 -34.52
N TYR A 23 -6.11 20.69 -34.18
CA TYR A 23 -5.21 19.90 -33.34
C TYR A 23 -4.80 18.61 -34.04
N GLN A 24 -3.65 18.08 -33.66
CA GLN A 24 -3.22 16.71 -33.88
C GLN A 24 -2.59 16.20 -32.59
N TRP A 25 -3.18 15.18 -31.98
CA TRP A 25 -2.62 14.55 -30.80
C TRP A 25 -1.51 13.58 -31.18
N GLN A 26 -0.48 13.53 -30.34
CA GLN A 26 0.68 12.66 -30.50
C GLN A 26 0.90 11.84 -29.22
N ALA A 27 1.39 10.62 -29.39
CA ALA A 27 1.88 9.78 -28.31
C ALA A 27 3.38 9.53 -28.56
N ASP A 28 4.22 9.89 -27.58
CA ASP A 28 5.69 9.92 -27.70
C ASP A 28 6.20 10.66 -28.95
N GLY A 29 5.49 11.72 -29.34
CA GLY A 29 5.80 12.53 -30.52
C GLY A 29 5.38 11.91 -31.85
N VAL A 30 4.66 10.78 -31.84
CA VAL A 30 4.08 10.15 -33.04
C VAL A 30 2.58 10.43 -33.12
N ASP A 31 2.10 10.85 -34.29
CA ASP A 31 0.68 11.17 -34.51
C ASP A 31 -0.24 9.99 -34.18
N ILE A 32 -1.22 10.23 -33.32
CA ILE A 32 -2.32 9.30 -33.08
C ILE A 32 -3.30 9.43 -34.24
N ALA A 33 -3.47 8.35 -35.00
CA ALA A 33 -4.28 8.37 -36.22
C ALA A 33 -5.71 8.87 -35.95
N GLY A 34 -6.10 9.95 -36.64
CA GLY A 34 -7.45 10.53 -36.56
C GLY A 34 -7.74 11.37 -35.31
N ALA A 35 -6.76 11.54 -34.42
CA ALA A 35 -6.93 12.32 -33.19
C ALA A 35 -6.75 13.83 -33.46
N THR A 36 -7.75 14.46 -34.09
CA THR A 36 -7.70 15.89 -34.45
C THR A 36 -8.70 16.77 -33.70
N ALA A 37 -9.52 16.17 -32.84
CA ALA A 37 -10.48 16.90 -32.01
C ALA A 37 -9.79 17.69 -30.88
N SER A 38 -10.48 18.68 -30.32
CA SER A 38 -10.02 19.41 -29.12
C SER A 38 -9.96 18.55 -27.86
N THR A 39 -10.45 17.30 -27.92
CA THR A 39 -10.40 16.32 -26.85
C THR A 39 -9.85 14.99 -27.36
N LEU A 40 -9.04 14.32 -26.55
CA LEU A 40 -8.59 12.94 -26.77
C LEU A 40 -9.12 12.06 -25.64
N VAL A 41 -9.77 10.97 -26.00
CA VAL A 41 -10.09 9.86 -25.08
C VAL A 41 -8.92 8.88 -25.14
N LEU A 42 -8.35 8.56 -23.99
CA LEU A 42 -7.24 7.61 -23.88
C LEU A 42 -7.79 6.19 -23.87
N GLY A 43 -7.02 5.26 -24.42
CA GLY A 43 -7.26 3.83 -24.30
C GLY A 43 -5.97 3.09 -24.03
N GLN A 44 -6.06 1.76 -23.97
CA GLN A 44 -4.92 0.89 -23.64
C GLN A 44 -3.72 1.08 -24.58
N ALA A 45 -3.95 1.43 -25.84
CA ALA A 45 -2.89 1.69 -26.81
C ALA A 45 -2.02 2.93 -26.49
N GLN A 46 -2.42 3.75 -25.52
CA GLN A 46 -1.67 4.93 -25.08
C GLN A 46 -0.97 4.71 -23.73
N VAL A 47 -1.22 3.61 -23.01
CA VAL A 47 -0.57 3.32 -21.71
C VAL A 47 0.96 3.30 -21.88
N GLY A 48 1.65 3.92 -20.93
CA GLY A 48 3.09 4.12 -20.93
C GLY A 48 3.60 5.28 -21.79
N GLN A 49 2.78 5.82 -22.71
CA GLN A 49 3.21 6.88 -23.63
C GLN A 49 2.88 8.27 -23.08
N ALA A 50 3.76 9.24 -23.35
CA ALA A 50 3.51 10.64 -23.06
C ALA A 50 2.67 11.27 -24.17
N ILE A 51 1.64 12.04 -23.80
CA ILE A 51 0.70 12.63 -24.76
C ILE A 51 0.98 14.11 -24.94
N SER A 52 1.07 14.56 -26.19
CA SER A 52 1.14 15.97 -26.54
C SER A 52 0.11 16.33 -27.61
N ALA A 53 -0.18 17.61 -27.75
CA ALA A 53 -1.02 18.12 -28.83
C ALA A 53 -0.22 19.14 -29.65
N VAL A 54 -0.28 19.00 -30.97
CA VAL A 54 0.22 20.00 -31.91
C VAL A 54 -0.97 20.82 -32.39
N ALA A 55 -0.95 22.12 -32.10
CA ALA A 55 -1.92 23.07 -32.62
C ALA A 55 -1.43 23.58 -33.98
N HIS A 56 -2.30 23.56 -34.99
CA HIS A 56 -2.04 24.08 -36.33
C HIS A 56 -3.03 25.20 -36.66
N TYR A 57 -2.54 26.29 -37.25
CA TYR A 57 -3.39 27.37 -37.76
C TYR A 57 -2.78 27.99 -39.02
N THR A 58 -3.56 28.80 -39.72
CA THR A 58 -3.06 29.66 -40.79
C THR A 58 -3.38 31.10 -40.44
N ASP A 59 -2.38 31.95 -40.41
CA ASP A 59 -2.52 33.37 -40.05
C ASP A 59 -3.40 34.13 -41.06
N THR A 60 -3.67 35.42 -40.78
CA THR A 60 -4.48 36.23 -41.72
C THR A 60 -3.77 36.56 -43.03
N GLN A 61 -2.47 36.33 -43.13
CA GLN A 61 -1.65 36.52 -44.33
C GLN A 61 -1.43 35.22 -45.13
N GLY A 62 -1.93 34.08 -44.65
CA GLY A 62 -1.84 32.78 -45.31
C GLY A 62 -0.62 31.93 -44.90
N THR A 63 0.16 32.30 -43.88
CA THR A 63 1.27 31.50 -43.36
C THR A 63 0.72 30.37 -42.49
N SER A 64 1.12 29.13 -42.75
CA SER A 64 0.78 28.00 -41.89
C SER A 64 1.78 27.89 -40.73
N GLU A 65 1.24 27.80 -39.51
CA GLU A 65 2.01 27.73 -38.28
C GLU A 65 1.61 26.52 -37.44
N SER A 66 2.54 26.08 -36.59
CA SER A 66 2.30 24.97 -35.67
C SER A 66 3.04 25.17 -34.35
N VAL A 67 2.36 24.86 -33.24
CA VAL A 67 2.96 24.90 -31.90
C VAL A 67 2.62 23.60 -31.17
N ALA A 68 3.63 22.89 -30.68
CA ALA A 68 3.47 21.70 -29.86
C ALA A 68 3.34 22.07 -28.37
N SER A 69 2.45 21.38 -27.66
CA SER A 69 2.44 21.42 -26.20
C SER A 69 3.67 20.71 -25.62
N ALA A 70 3.97 20.96 -24.35
CA ALA A 70 4.79 20.03 -23.59
C ALA A 70 4.08 18.65 -23.52
N PRO A 71 4.82 17.54 -23.50
CA PRO A 71 4.25 16.21 -23.27
C PRO A 71 3.71 16.10 -21.84
N SER A 72 2.66 15.30 -21.65
CA SER A 72 2.17 14.88 -20.33
C SER A 72 3.15 13.90 -19.67
N SER A 73 2.87 13.52 -18.41
CA SER A 73 3.37 12.24 -17.89
C SER A 73 2.85 11.08 -18.72
N SER A 74 3.49 9.92 -18.61
CA SER A 74 3.00 8.69 -19.22
C SER A 74 1.57 8.38 -18.77
N VAL A 75 0.75 7.89 -19.70
CA VAL A 75 -0.60 7.42 -19.38
C VAL A 75 -0.51 6.18 -18.51
N LEU A 76 -1.20 6.19 -17.38
CA LEU A 76 -1.32 5.04 -16.48
C LEU A 76 -2.26 4.00 -17.09
N GLY A 77 -1.99 2.73 -16.82
CA GLY A 77 -2.94 1.67 -17.12
C GLY A 77 -4.07 1.65 -16.10
N TYR A 78 -5.25 1.22 -16.53
CA TYR A 78 -6.45 1.19 -15.69
C TYR A 78 -7.33 0.01 -16.10
N GLN A 79 -7.68 -0.86 -15.14
CA GLN A 79 -8.58 -1.98 -15.36
C GLN A 79 -9.57 -2.15 -14.21
N ASP A 80 -10.84 -2.32 -14.58
CA ASP A 80 -11.92 -2.68 -13.67
C ASP A 80 -12.36 -4.12 -13.98
N GLY A 81 -12.34 -4.98 -12.97
CA GLY A 81 -13.05 -6.23 -12.99
C GLY A 81 -14.56 -6.02 -12.81
N THR A 82 -15.28 -7.13 -12.90
CA THR A 82 -16.73 -7.20 -12.77
C THR A 82 -17.10 -7.96 -11.49
N PRO A 83 -18.38 -8.01 -11.09
CA PRO A 83 -18.76 -8.94 -10.03
C PRO A 83 -18.58 -10.39 -10.48
N GLY A 84 -17.77 -11.17 -9.77
CA GLY A 84 -17.40 -12.53 -10.11
C GLY A 84 -15.90 -12.77 -9.93
N ASP A 85 -15.43 -13.95 -10.30
CA ASP A 85 -14.00 -14.30 -10.21
C ASP A 85 -13.30 -13.90 -11.53
N ASP A 86 -12.53 -12.82 -11.48
CA ASP A 86 -11.84 -12.19 -12.60
C ASP A 86 -10.32 -12.41 -12.56
N VAL A 87 -9.68 -12.26 -13.73
CA VAL A 87 -8.22 -12.26 -13.86
C VAL A 87 -7.79 -10.93 -14.46
N LEU A 88 -7.06 -10.14 -13.68
CA LEU A 88 -6.51 -8.86 -14.09
C LEU A 88 -5.01 -9.02 -14.32
N THR A 89 -4.53 -8.46 -15.42
CA THR A 89 -3.10 -8.41 -15.75
C THR A 89 -2.75 -6.97 -16.10
N GLY A 90 -1.85 -6.37 -15.33
CA GLY A 90 -1.26 -5.07 -15.58
C GLY A 90 -0.33 -5.06 -16.78
N SER A 91 0.37 -3.95 -16.95
CA SER A 91 1.32 -3.68 -18.01
C SER A 91 2.72 -3.45 -17.43
N ALA A 92 3.71 -3.18 -18.27
CA ALA A 92 5.05 -2.85 -17.79
C ALA A 92 5.19 -1.40 -17.25
N PHE A 93 4.07 -0.76 -16.92
CA PHE A 93 3.98 0.62 -16.44
C PHE A 93 3.02 0.66 -15.26
N ALA A 94 3.06 1.76 -14.49
CA ALA A 94 2.11 1.97 -13.40
C ALA A 94 0.64 1.82 -13.85
N ASP A 95 -0.05 0.91 -13.18
CA ASP A 95 -1.43 0.50 -13.40
C ASP A 95 -2.29 0.80 -12.15
N THR A 96 -3.58 1.02 -12.39
CA THR A 96 -4.62 0.95 -11.35
C THR A 96 -5.51 -0.24 -11.64
N LEU A 97 -5.52 -1.22 -10.76
CA LEU A 97 -6.22 -2.49 -10.91
C LEU A 97 -7.30 -2.60 -9.84
N ASN A 98 -8.55 -2.66 -10.28
CA ASN A 98 -9.72 -2.74 -9.40
C ASN A 98 -10.38 -4.11 -9.63
N PRO A 99 -9.97 -5.17 -8.92
CA PRO A 99 -10.47 -6.54 -9.15
C PRO A 99 -12.00 -6.64 -9.06
N GLY A 100 -12.62 -5.86 -8.17
CA GLY A 100 -14.06 -5.90 -7.97
C GLY A 100 -14.41 -6.79 -6.80
N SER A 101 -15.57 -7.46 -6.88
CA SER A 101 -16.03 -8.37 -5.83
C SER A 101 -16.00 -9.79 -6.35
N GLY A 102 -15.41 -10.71 -5.61
CA GLY A 102 -15.18 -12.06 -6.10
C GLY A 102 -14.02 -12.71 -5.37
N ALA A 103 -13.49 -13.79 -5.93
CA ALA A 103 -12.13 -14.18 -5.63
C ALA A 103 -11.31 -13.92 -6.89
N ASP A 104 -10.59 -12.80 -6.93
CA ASP A 104 -9.91 -12.36 -8.14
C ASP A 104 -8.42 -12.72 -8.13
N LEU A 105 -7.84 -12.89 -9.31
CA LEU A 105 -6.39 -13.03 -9.51
C LEU A 105 -5.84 -11.78 -10.17
N VAL A 106 -4.99 -11.06 -9.47
CA VAL A 106 -4.33 -9.84 -9.95
C VAL A 106 -2.84 -10.09 -10.11
N ASN A 107 -2.33 -9.81 -11.30
CA ASN A 107 -0.90 -9.72 -11.57
C ASN A 107 -0.61 -8.34 -12.14
N ALA A 108 0.11 -7.49 -11.42
CA ALA A 108 0.36 -6.12 -11.84
C ALA A 108 1.52 -5.97 -12.85
N ASP A 109 2.29 -7.05 -13.08
CA ASP A 109 3.45 -7.11 -13.97
C ASP A 109 4.62 -6.26 -13.46
N THR A 110 5.02 -5.17 -14.11
CA THR A 110 6.07 -4.29 -13.58
C THR A 110 5.59 -2.87 -13.64
N GLY A 111 5.90 -2.06 -12.66
CA GLY A 111 5.29 -0.75 -12.53
C GLY A 111 5.19 -0.42 -11.05
N ASP A 112 4.91 0.84 -10.74
CA ASP A 112 4.49 1.18 -9.39
C ASP A 112 2.97 1.14 -9.41
N ASP A 113 2.40 0.00 -9.02
CA ASP A 113 0.99 -0.30 -9.27
C ASP A 113 0.11 -0.03 -8.05
N THR A 114 -1.17 0.24 -8.31
CA THR A 114 -2.17 0.46 -7.28
C THR A 114 -3.30 -0.56 -7.44
N LEU A 115 -3.50 -1.38 -6.41
CA LEU A 115 -4.52 -2.42 -6.36
C LEU A 115 -5.60 -2.00 -5.36
N ASN A 116 -6.78 -1.60 -5.86
CA ASN A 116 -7.88 -1.14 -4.99
C ASN A 116 -8.87 -2.28 -4.75
N LEU A 117 -8.85 -2.82 -3.54
CA LEU A 117 -9.70 -3.94 -3.18
C LEU A 117 -11.12 -3.49 -2.85
N THR A 118 -12.07 -4.39 -3.04
CA THR A 118 -13.44 -4.18 -2.58
C THR A 118 -13.90 -5.34 -1.69
N ALA A 119 -15.05 -5.19 -1.05
CA ALA A 119 -15.53 -6.19 -0.11
C ALA A 119 -16.07 -7.45 -0.82
N ASP A 120 -15.46 -8.61 -0.54
CA ASP A 120 -15.95 -9.94 -1.00
C ASP A 120 -16.85 -10.61 0.03
N GLY A 121 -16.95 -10.00 1.21
CA GLY A 121 -17.88 -10.38 2.24
C GLY A 121 -17.55 -9.76 3.58
N THR A 122 -18.11 -10.37 4.61
CA THR A 122 -17.90 -9.98 6.00
C THR A 122 -17.62 -11.22 6.81
N TRP A 123 -16.62 -11.15 7.69
CA TRP A 123 -16.32 -12.21 8.63
C TRP A 123 -17.46 -12.39 9.64
N SER A 124 -17.84 -13.64 9.88
CA SER A 124 -18.85 -14.00 10.87
C SER A 124 -18.24 -14.33 12.23
N SER A 125 -19.07 -14.50 13.25
CA SER A 125 -18.62 -14.92 14.58
C SER A 125 -17.84 -16.24 14.53
N GLY A 126 -16.73 -16.34 15.26
CA GLY A 126 -15.93 -17.57 15.39
C GLY A 126 -14.64 -17.60 14.58
N TYR A 127 -14.33 -16.54 13.84
CA TYR A 127 -13.05 -16.32 13.18
C TYR A 127 -12.19 -15.31 13.96
N ALA A 128 -10.88 -15.53 13.94
CA ALA A 128 -9.91 -14.65 14.56
C ALA A 128 -8.63 -14.54 13.71
N ALA A 129 -8.05 -13.34 13.64
CA ALA A 129 -6.64 -13.14 13.28
C ALA A 129 -5.76 -13.67 14.41
N ALA A 130 -4.53 -14.07 14.08
CA ALA A 130 -3.58 -14.53 15.07
C ALA A 130 -2.18 -14.05 14.71
N ASN A 131 -1.54 -13.31 15.62
CA ASN A 131 -0.17 -12.86 15.46
C ASN A 131 0.77 -14.06 15.59
N GLN A 132 1.19 -14.61 14.45
CA GLN A 132 1.87 -15.89 14.35
C GLN A 132 3.38 -15.73 14.22
N SER A 133 4.10 -16.78 14.61
CA SER A 133 5.53 -16.90 14.30
C SER A 133 5.71 -17.64 12.98
N LEU A 134 6.61 -17.15 12.13
CA LEU A 134 7.09 -17.89 10.98
C LEU A 134 7.73 -19.21 11.43
N ALA A 135 7.53 -20.30 10.66
CA ALA A 135 8.10 -21.59 11.00
C ALA A 135 9.63 -21.49 11.18
N GLY A 136 10.11 -21.89 12.37
CA GLY A 136 11.53 -21.84 12.72
C GLY A 136 11.98 -20.54 13.39
N THR A 137 11.09 -19.56 13.57
CA THR A 137 11.32 -18.34 14.38
C THR A 137 10.54 -18.38 15.70
N THR A 138 10.79 -17.41 16.59
CA THR A 138 10.04 -17.21 17.83
C THR A 138 9.55 -15.77 17.95
N THR A 139 9.05 -15.21 16.86
CA THR A 139 8.85 -13.75 16.74
C THR A 139 7.41 -13.30 16.94
N GLY A 140 6.41 -14.16 16.86
CA GLY A 140 5.00 -13.76 17.05
C GLY A 140 4.56 -13.67 18.52
N THR A 141 3.56 -12.83 18.80
CA THR A 141 2.98 -12.63 20.14
C THR A 141 1.96 -13.71 20.53
N GLY A 142 1.36 -14.38 19.55
CA GLY A 142 0.28 -15.35 19.74
C GLY A 142 -1.08 -14.73 20.08
N GLN A 143 -1.18 -13.40 20.08
CA GLN A 143 -2.44 -12.68 20.31
C GLN A 143 -3.48 -13.10 19.25
N GLN A 144 -4.74 -13.23 19.69
CA GLN A 144 -5.87 -13.44 18.79
C GLN A 144 -6.84 -12.27 18.85
N VAL A 145 -7.36 -11.87 17.69
CA VAL A 145 -8.34 -10.79 17.56
C VAL A 145 -9.51 -11.27 16.72
N LEU A 146 -10.73 -11.08 17.24
CA LEU A 146 -11.94 -11.52 16.54
C LEU A 146 -12.17 -10.70 15.26
N LEU A 147 -12.61 -11.39 14.21
CA LEU A 147 -12.84 -10.77 12.90
C LEU A 147 -14.29 -10.40 12.65
N GLU A 148 -15.21 -10.74 13.55
CA GLU A 148 -16.64 -10.55 13.33
C GLU A 148 -16.97 -9.11 12.92
N GLY A 149 -17.63 -8.95 11.78
CA GLY A 149 -18.03 -7.64 11.25
C GLY A 149 -16.97 -6.94 10.39
N LYS A 150 -15.74 -7.45 10.33
CA LYS A 150 -14.70 -6.92 9.43
C LYS A 150 -14.98 -7.34 7.98
N VAL A 151 -14.65 -6.47 7.04
CA VAL A 151 -14.65 -6.82 5.61
C VAL A 151 -13.65 -7.94 5.37
N ARG A 152 -14.04 -8.86 4.50
CA ARG A 152 -13.19 -9.96 4.05
C ARG A 152 -12.87 -9.75 2.58
N PHE A 153 -11.60 -9.93 2.25
CA PHE A 153 -11.06 -10.01 0.90
C PHE A 153 -10.73 -11.47 0.57
N ALA A 154 -10.99 -11.88 -0.66
CA ALA A 154 -10.69 -13.22 -1.18
C ALA A 154 -9.66 -13.19 -2.32
N ASP A 155 -9.28 -12.01 -2.78
CA ASP A 155 -8.34 -11.82 -3.88
C ASP A 155 -6.93 -12.34 -3.57
N ILE A 156 -6.24 -12.69 -4.65
CA ILE A 156 -4.82 -13.06 -4.71
C ILE A 156 -4.09 -12.03 -5.55
N LEU A 157 -3.08 -11.41 -4.96
CA LEU A 157 -2.40 -10.24 -5.48
C LEU A 157 -0.92 -10.55 -5.67
N ASP A 158 -0.43 -10.29 -6.88
CA ASP A 158 0.98 -10.24 -7.23
C ASP A 158 1.27 -8.84 -7.78
N GLY A 159 1.99 -8.00 -7.03
CA GLY A 159 2.41 -6.68 -7.51
C GLY A 159 3.51 -6.79 -8.56
N GLY A 160 4.22 -7.92 -8.61
CA GLY A 160 5.27 -8.14 -9.58
C GLY A 160 6.51 -7.29 -9.29
N GLY A 161 6.83 -6.32 -10.13
CA GLY A 161 8.07 -5.56 -10.04
C GLY A 161 7.88 -4.05 -10.01
N GLY A 162 8.11 -3.44 -8.86
CA GLY A 162 8.20 -2.00 -8.67
C GLY A 162 7.89 -1.68 -7.22
N ALA A 163 7.21 -0.56 -6.96
CA ALA A 163 6.67 -0.26 -5.64
C ALA A 163 5.14 -0.30 -5.69
N ASP A 164 4.58 -1.41 -5.21
CA ASP A 164 3.17 -1.74 -5.39
C ASP A 164 2.37 -1.48 -4.13
N THR A 165 1.20 -0.87 -4.30
CA THR A 165 0.35 -0.40 -3.22
C THR A 165 -1.01 -1.06 -3.26
N VAL A 166 -1.40 -1.70 -2.16
CA VAL A 166 -2.77 -2.16 -1.92
C VAL A 166 -3.54 -1.11 -1.14
N GLN A 167 -4.72 -0.74 -1.63
CA GLN A 167 -5.68 0.10 -0.93
C GLN A 167 -6.87 -0.76 -0.51
N LEU A 168 -7.13 -0.82 0.79
CA LEU A 168 -8.33 -1.43 1.33
C LEU A 168 -9.50 -0.44 1.25
N THR A 169 -10.62 -0.77 1.88
CA THR A 169 -11.85 0.01 1.79
C THR A 169 -11.87 1.16 2.81
N SER A 170 -13.05 1.71 3.08
CA SER A 170 -13.25 2.73 4.12
C SER A 170 -14.08 2.20 5.29
N ALA A 171 -14.25 0.88 5.33
CA ALA A 171 -14.88 0.17 6.42
C ALA A 171 -13.80 -0.58 7.19
N SER A 172 -14.13 -1.05 8.40
CA SER A 172 -13.23 -1.91 9.15
C SER A 172 -12.90 -3.20 8.40
N ASP A 173 -11.64 -3.31 8.00
CA ASP A 173 -11.12 -4.31 7.09
C ASP A 173 -10.29 -5.38 7.80
N ALA A 174 -10.17 -6.55 7.17
CA ALA A 174 -9.29 -7.62 7.65
C ALA A 174 -8.53 -8.24 6.48
N PHE A 175 -7.28 -7.80 6.32
CA PHE A 175 -6.35 -8.24 5.29
C PHE A 175 -5.31 -9.20 5.85
N PHE A 176 -4.99 -10.24 5.09
CA PHE A 176 -4.12 -11.32 5.52
C PHE A 176 -3.11 -11.67 4.44
N LEU A 177 -1.84 -11.84 4.81
CA LEU A 177 -0.86 -12.49 3.92
C LEU A 177 -1.27 -13.94 3.61
N HIS A 178 -1.91 -14.60 4.57
CA HIS A 178 -2.29 -16.00 4.48
C HIS A 178 -3.39 -16.35 5.50
N ASP A 179 -4.51 -16.93 5.05
CA ASP A 179 -5.59 -17.38 5.93
C ASP A 179 -6.24 -18.68 5.44
N ALA A 180 -6.67 -19.56 6.36
CA ALA A 180 -7.20 -20.88 6.00
C ALA A 180 -8.57 -20.85 5.30
N TYR A 181 -9.31 -19.73 5.36
CA TYR A 181 -10.66 -19.62 4.83
C TYR A 181 -10.63 -19.29 3.34
N SER A 182 -9.91 -18.24 2.96
CA SER A 182 -9.79 -17.76 1.58
C SER A 182 -9.00 -18.74 0.72
N LEU A 183 -8.07 -19.50 1.32
CA LEU A 183 -7.31 -20.57 0.65
C LEU A 183 -8.17 -21.69 0.09
N PHE A 184 -9.28 -22.05 0.75
CA PHE A 184 -10.17 -23.11 0.27
C PHE A 184 -10.80 -22.74 -1.08
N ASN A 185 -11.00 -21.44 -1.34
CA ASN A 185 -11.49 -20.92 -2.61
C ASN A 185 -10.33 -20.70 -3.60
N ALA A 186 -9.16 -20.23 -3.13
CA ALA A 186 -7.96 -20.00 -3.93
C ALA A 186 -7.36 -21.29 -4.53
N GLN A 187 -7.40 -22.43 -3.84
CA GLN A 187 -6.85 -23.70 -4.33
C GLN A 187 -7.53 -24.19 -5.63
N ALA A 188 -8.74 -23.71 -5.93
CA ALA A 188 -9.45 -23.97 -7.17
C ALA A 188 -9.01 -23.05 -8.33
N MET A 189 -8.41 -21.89 -8.01
CA MET A 189 -7.99 -20.86 -8.96
C MET A 189 -6.47 -20.84 -9.22
N LEU A 190 -5.67 -21.33 -8.27
CA LEU A 190 -4.21 -21.44 -8.36
C LEU A 190 -3.79 -22.66 -9.20
N ALA A 191 -3.99 -22.57 -10.51
CA ALA A 191 -3.19 -23.33 -11.47
C ALA A 191 -1.95 -22.50 -11.85
N ASN A 192 -1.02 -22.38 -10.90
CA ASN A 192 0.31 -21.77 -11.01
C ASN A 192 0.36 -20.24 -10.96
N ASP A 193 1.31 -19.70 -10.18
CA ASP A 193 1.89 -18.40 -10.48
C ASP A 193 2.52 -18.40 -11.91
N ALA A 194 2.98 -17.25 -12.39
CA ALA A 194 3.64 -17.15 -13.70
C ALA A 194 4.90 -18.05 -13.83
N GLN A 195 5.37 -18.67 -12.74
CA GLN A 195 6.56 -19.51 -12.63
C GLN A 195 6.26 -20.99 -12.30
N GLY A 196 4.99 -21.42 -12.25
CA GLY A 196 4.66 -22.83 -11.98
C GLY A 196 4.66 -23.25 -10.51
N GLN A 197 4.79 -22.33 -9.54
CA GLN A 197 4.75 -22.65 -8.12
C GLN A 197 3.35 -22.43 -7.55
N ALA A 198 2.97 -23.30 -6.60
CA ALA A 198 1.78 -23.10 -5.79
C ALA A 198 2.14 -22.14 -4.65
N ASN A 199 2.22 -20.84 -4.96
CA ASN A 199 2.25 -19.83 -3.91
C ASN A 199 0.81 -19.57 -3.48
N THR A 200 0.47 -19.92 -2.24
CA THR A 200 -0.85 -19.65 -1.69
C THR A 200 -0.85 -18.45 -0.75
N ALA A 201 0.23 -17.65 -0.73
CA ALA A 201 0.15 -16.31 -0.14
C ALA A 201 -0.88 -15.49 -0.93
N ARG A 202 -1.66 -14.67 -0.22
CA ARG A 202 -2.64 -13.78 -0.83
C ARG A 202 -2.02 -12.51 -1.40
N ALA A 203 -0.83 -12.15 -0.93
CA ALA A 203 -0.11 -10.97 -1.36
C ALA A 203 1.37 -11.32 -1.55
N VAL A 204 1.90 -10.98 -2.72
CA VAL A 204 3.29 -11.20 -3.11
C VAL A 204 3.78 -9.92 -3.80
N ALA A 205 5.02 -9.54 -3.53
CA ALA A 205 5.63 -8.33 -4.09
C ALA A 205 4.71 -7.10 -3.90
N ILE A 206 4.30 -6.87 -2.65
CA ILE A 206 3.53 -5.68 -2.26
C ILE A 206 4.37 -4.94 -1.23
N GLU A 207 4.64 -3.67 -1.48
CA GLU A 207 5.47 -2.83 -0.62
C GLU A 207 4.63 -1.89 0.24
N GLY A 208 3.41 -1.54 -0.18
CA GLY A 208 2.52 -0.63 0.53
C GLY A 208 1.14 -1.23 0.77
N ILE A 209 0.60 -1.09 1.99
CA ILE A 209 -0.78 -1.48 2.31
C ILE A 209 -1.43 -0.37 3.14
N HIS A 210 -2.54 0.16 2.64
CA HIS A 210 -3.34 1.20 3.29
C HIS A 210 -4.66 0.61 3.78
N GLY A 211 -4.90 0.67 5.10
CA GLY A 211 -6.14 0.27 5.77
C GLY A 211 -7.31 1.17 5.41
N GLY A 212 -7.08 2.49 5.45
CA GLY A 212 -8.08 3.47 5.06
C GLY A 212 -8.85 4.00 6.26
N ALA A 213 -10.17 3.83 6.25
CA ALA A 213 -10.99 4.30 7.37
C ALA A 213 -11.64 3.13 8.10
N GLY A 214 -11.83 3.30 9.41
CA GLY A 214 -12.42 2.28 10.26
C GLY A 214 -11.34 1.49 10.99
N ASP A 215 -11.76 0.72 11.99
CA ASP A 215 -10.80 -0.09 12.74
C ASP A 215 -10.33 -1.27 11.87
N ASP A 216 -9.09 -1.30 11.43
CA ASP A 216 -8.58 -2.28 10.47
C ASP A 216 -7.68 -3.33 11.11
N ILE A 217 -7.56 -4.48 10.45
CA ILE A 217 -6.62 -5.55 10.80
C ILE A 217 -5.81 -5.90 9.57
N ILE A 218 -4.52 -5.54 9.59
CA ILE A 218 -3.55 -5.93 8.59
C ILE A 218 -2.62 -6.96 9.25
N ASP A 219 -2.88 -8.23 8.98
CA ASP A 219 -2.12 -9.37 9.53
C ASP A 219 -1.23 -9.98 8.44
N LEU A 220 0.02 -9.54 8.40
CA LEU A 220 1.04 -10.13 7.53
C LEU A 220 1.81 -11.26 8.21
N THR A 221 1.45 -11.64 9.44
CA THR A 221 2.08 -12.77 10.10
C THR A 221 1.63 -14.07 9.43
N SER A 222 2.55 -15.03 9.36
CA SER A 222 2.23 -16.33 8.78
C SER A 222 3.22 -17.37 9.29
N THR A 223 2.75 -18.60 9.48
CA THR A 223 3.62 -19.73 9.80
C THR A 223 4.36 -20.26 8.57
N THR A 224 3.98 -19.84 7.37
CA THR A 224 4.38 -20.50 6.11
C THR A 224 5.01 -19.54 5.12
N TYR A 225 4.46 -18.34 4.99
CA TYR A 225 4.87 -17.34 4.02
C TYR A 225 5.54 -16.16 4.73
N SER A 226 6.40 -15.47 3.99
CA SER A 226 7.05 -14.26 4.46
C SER A 226 6.92 -13.18 3.40
N ILE A 227 6.69 -11.97 3.88
CA ILE A 227 6.80 -10.73 3.12
C ILE A 227 7.76 -9.83 3.90
N ALA A 228 8.46 -8.91 3.23
CA ALA A 228 9.47 -8.11 3.89
C ALA A 228 9.68 -6.74 3.25
N GLY A 229 10.02 -5.75 4.08
CA GLY A 229 10.28 -4.39 3.61
C GLY A 229 9.00 -3.68 3.23
N VAL A 230 7.95 -3.85 4.04
CA VAL A 230 6.61 -3.32 3.77
C VAL A 230 6.36 -2.02 4.52
N SER A 231 5.48 -1.19 3.98
CA SER A 231 4.92 -0.01 4.61
C SER A 231 3.43 -0.24 4.88
N LEU A 232 3.04 -0.26 6.15
CA LEU A 232 1.66 -0.45 6.58
C LEU A 232 1.12 0.85 7.15
N PHE A 233 -0.07 1.26 6.68
CA PHE A 233 -0.74 2.47 7.12
C PHE A 233 -2.13 2.10 7.62
N GLY A 234 -2.44 2.31 8.90
CA GLY A 234 -3.79 2.17 9.45
C GLY A 234 -4.70 3.32 9.00
N GLU A 235 -4.14 4.52 8.97
CA GLU A 235 -4.79 5.78 8.60
C GLU A 235 -5.79 6.28 9.65
N THR A 236 -7.07 5.93 9.60
CA THR A 236 -8.04 6.41 10.61
C THR A 236 -8.84 5.26 11.20
N GLY A 237 -8.85 5.11 12.51
CA GLY A 237 -9.45 3.94 13.15
C GLY A 237 -8.59 3.47 14.31
N ASN A 238 -9.06 2.46 15.04
CA ASN A 238 -8.21 1.75 15.99
C ASN A 238 -7.69 0.49 15.30
N ASP A 239 -6.48 0.57 14.78
CA ASP A 239 -5.96 -0.37 13.81
C ASP A 239 -5.01 -1.39 14.47
N ILE A 240 -4.93 -2.56 13.85
CA ILE A 240 -3.99 -3.61 14.22
C ILE A 240 -3.08 -3.86 13.03
N LEU A 241 -1.82 -3.47 13.17
CA LEU A 241 -0.80 -3.59 12.14
C LEU A 241 0.25 -4.59 12.59
N TRP A 242 0.23 -5.78 11.99
CA TRP A 242 1.20 -6.83 12.28
C TRP A 242 2.06 -7.10 11.03
N GLY A 243 3.31 -6.64 11.08
CA GLY A 243 4.35 -6.89 10.09
C GLY A 243 4.87 -8.33 10.12
N ASN A 244 5.97 -8.58 9.40
CA ASN A 244 6.51 -9.94 9.24
C ASN A 244 8.04 -9.99 9.42
N LEU A 245 8.79 -10.19 8.34
CA LEU A 245 10.25 -10.18 8.33
C LEU A 245 10.73 -8.88 7.68
N GLY A 246 11.98 -8.52 7.88
CA GLY A 246 12.59 -7.39 7.19
C GLY A 246 12.42 -6.08 7.95
N ASN A 247 12.78 -4.99 7.29
CA ASN A 247 12.77 -3.67 7.89
C ASN A 247 11.50 -2.97 7.43
N ASP A 248 10.45 -3.06 8.25
CA ASP A 248 9.13 -2.57 7.90
C ASP A 248 8.91 -1.15 8.45
N THR A 249 8.01 -0.41 7.81
CA THR A 249 7.51 0.89 8.32
C THR A 249 6.04 0.73 8.66
N LEU A 250 5.64 0.99 9.90
CA LEU A 250 4.25 0.91 10.34
C LEU A 250 3.80 2.27 10.87
N GLN A 251 2.68 2.76 10.37
CA GLN A 251 2.04 4.00 10.82
C GLN A 251 0.59 3.69 11.22
N GLY A 252 0.27 3.82 12.52
CA GLY A 252 -1.08 3.64 13.05
C GLY A 252 -2.02 4.68 12.46
N GLY A 253 -1.82 5.94 12.84
CA GLY A 253 -2.57 7.06 12.30
C GLY A 253 -3.46 7.70 13.36
N ASP A 254 -4.71 8.02 13.04
CA ASP A 254 -5.67 8.57 14.01
C ASP A 254 -6.42 7.45 14.72
N GLY A 255 -6.25 7.30 16.03
CA GLY A 255 -6.97 6.32 16.87
C GLY A 255 -6.02 5.59 17.81
N ASN A 256 -6.51 4.57 18.53
CA ASN A 256 -5.67 3.79 19.44
C ASN A 256 -5.20 2.53 18.75
N ASP A 257 -3.97 2.56 18.27
CA ASP A 257 -3.47 1.55 17.37
C ASP A 257 -2.61 0.50 18.09
N THR A 258 -2.50 -0.68 17.47
CA THR A 258 -1.65 -1.78 17.95
C THR A 258 -0.67 -2.16 16.87
N LEU A 259 0.61 -1.88 17.10
CA LEU A 259 1.68 -2.08 16.13
C LEU A 259 2.62 -3.20 16.59
N PHE A 260 2.90 -4.13 15.68
CA PHE A 260 3.89 -5.18 15.84
C PHE A 260 4.75 -5.25 14.58
N GLY A 261 5.99 -4.77 14.66
CA GLY A 261 6.89 -4.71 13.49
C GLY A 261 7.43 -6.08 13.02
N GLY A 262 7.38 -7.11 13.87
CA GLY A 262 7.96 -8.40 13.51
C GLY A 262 9.48 -8.42 13.64
N ALA A 263 10.15 -9.18 12.77
CA ALA A 263 11.59 -9.41 12.85
C ALA A 263 12.35 -8.51 11.88
N GLY A 264 13.33 -7.77 12.37
CA GLY A 264 14.18 -6.88 11.57
C GLY A 264 14.33 -5.54 12.28
N SER A 265 14.72 -4.50 11.54
CA SER A 265 14.82 -3.15 12.08
C SER A 265 13.66 -2.31 11.56
N ASN A 266 12.62 -2.17 12.38
CA ASN A 266 11.37 -1.53 11.99
C ASN A 266 11.33 -0.06 12.40
N THR A 267 10.59 0.74 11.63
CA THR A 267 10.24 2.11 11.99
C THR A 267 8.74 2.15 12.30
N LEU A 268 8.40 2.50 13.54
CA LEU A 268 7.02 2.48 14.04
C LEU A 268 6.60 3.89 14.42
N ASN A 269 5.40 4.27 14.01
CA ASN A 269 4.76 5.53 14.37
C ASN A 269 3.32 5.21 14.83
N GLY A 270 3.00 5.50 16.08
CA GLY A 270 1.65 5.24 16.61
C GLY A 270 0.63 6.21 16.03
N GLY A 271 1.00 7.48 15.98
CA GLY A 271 0.16 8.56 15.52
C GLY A 271 -0.58 9.23 16.69
N ALA A 272 -1.88 9.47 16.50
CA ALA A 272 -2.72 10.19 17.43
C ALA A 272 -3.66 9.25 18.18
N GLY A 273 -3.32 8.91 19.42
CA GLY A 273 -4.20 8.17 20.31
C GLY A 273 -3.36 7.51 21.38
N ALA A 274 -3.92 6.51 22.06
CA ALA A 274 -3.19 5.73 23.05
C ALA A 274 -2.74 4.40 22.44
N ASP A 275 -1.49 4.37 21.97
CA ASP A 275 -1.02 3.29 21.11
C ASP A 275 -0.30 2.18 21.89
N ILE A 276 -0.29 0.98 21.30
CA ILE A 276 0.32 -0.21 21.87
C ILE A 276 1.38 -0.74 20.90
N PHE A 277 2.64 -0.63 21.31
CA PHE A 277 3.76 -1.23 20.58
C PHE A 277 4.09 -2.60 21.18
N GLN A 278 3.95 -3.66 20.39
CA GLN A 278 4.09 -5.04 20.85
C GLN A 278 5.43 -5.64 20.48
N TYR A 279 6.00 -6.40 21.41
CA TYR A 279 7.27 -7.09 21.21
C TYR A 279 7.21 -8.51 21.76
N ALA A 280 7.62 -9.50 20.97
CA ALA A 280 7.77 -10.87 21.42
C ALA A 280 9.22 -11.19 21.82
N LYS A 281 9.39 -12.12 22.77
CA LYS A 281 10.72 -12.57 23.19
C LYS A 281 11.40 -13.40 22.10
N GLY A 282 12.65 -13.05 21.77
CA GLY A 282 13.54 -13.95 21.02
C GLY A 282 13.88 -13.52 19.59
N GLY A 283 13.49 -12.31 19.18
CA GLY A 283 13.99 -11.69 17.94
C GLY A 283 15.38 -11.04 18.13
N ALA A 284 16.11 -10.83 17.02
CA ALA A 284 17.15 -9.82 16.95
C ALA A 284 16.56 -8.66 16.14
N ALA A 285 15.98 -7.69 16.84
CA ALA A 285 15.32 -6.54 16.26
C ALA A 285 15.94 -5.26 16.81
N HIS A 286 16.11 -4.27 15.95
CA HIS A 286 16.52 -2.91 16.34
C HIS A 286 15.47 -1.96 15.79
N ASP A 287 14.45 -1.72 16.61
CA ASP A 287 13.29 -0.94 16.18
C ASP A 287 13.39 0.50 16.65
N THR A 288 12.81 1.41 15.88
CA THR A 288 12.69 2.83 16.20
C THR A 288 11.22 3.17 16.33
N ILE A 289 10.82 3.75 17.46
CA ILE A 289 9.50 4.37 17.63
C ILE A 289 9.69 5.88 17.53
N GLU A 290 9.08 6.50 16.52
CA GLU A 290 9.35 7.89 16.15
C GLU A 290 8.62 8.93 17.02
N ASP A 291 7.51 8.54 17.64
CA ASP A 291 6.54 9.47 18.22
C ASP A 291 6.01 9.08 19.61
N PHE A 292 6.64 8.12 20.28
CA PHE A 292 6.19 7.58 21.57
C PHE A 292 5.82 8.68 22.60
N ALA A 293 4.56 8.69 23.03
CA ALA A 293 3.99 9.65 23.96
C ALA A 293 3.83 9.06 25.38
N ILE A 294 4.74 9.45 26.29
CA ILE A 294 4.70 8.99 27.69
C ILE A 294 3.37 9.33 28.36
N GLY A 295 2.75 8.32 28.96
CA GLY A 295 1.48 8.44 29.69
C GLY A 295 0.24 8.36 28.80
N ILE A 296 0.45 8.18 27.50
CA ILE A 296 -0.57 7.92 26.50
C ILE A 296 -0.32 6.51 25.92
N ASP A 297 0.90 6.26 25.43
CA ASP A 297 1.26 5.00 24.79
C ASP A 297 1.79 3.96 25.77
N SER A 298 1.86 2.72 25.30
CA SER A 298 2.42 1.59 26.05
C SER A 298 3.24 0.65 25.17
N ILE A 299 4.20 -0.03 25.80
CA ILE A 299 4.97 -1.13 25.21
C ILE A 299 4.58 -2.42 25.91
N GLN A 300 4.12 -3.41 25.14
CA GLN A 300 3.73 -4.73 25.66
C GLN A 300 4.75 -5.80 25.28
N LEU A 301 5.28 -6.49 26.29
CA LEU A 301 6.26 -7.56 26.14
C LEU A 301 5.60 -8.93 26.29
N TYR A 302 5.58 -9.70 25.21
CA TYR A 302 5.07 -11.06 25.15
C TYR A 302 6.19 -12.08 25.39
N GLY A 303 6.00 -12.96 26.38
CA GLY A 303 6.98 -14.00 26.72
C GLY A 303 8.13 -13.53 27.64
N ALA A 304 8.11 -12.27 28.10
CA ALA A 304 8.96 -11.79 29.20
C ALA A 304 8.53 -12.40 30.54
N ALA A 305 9.47 -12.81 31.39
CA ALA A 305 9.13 -13.25 32.75
C ALA A 305 8.91 -12.07 33.70
N SER A 306 9.48 -10.90 33.37
CA SER A 306 9.46 -9.68 34.17
C SER A 306 9.90 -8.49 33.31
N THR A 307 9.38 -7.30 33.57
CA THR A 307 9.88 -6.05 32.96
C THR A 307 11.31 -5.74 33.38
N ALA A 308 11.79 -6.31 34.48
CA ALA A 308 13.18 -6.20 34.92
C ALA A 308 14.19 -6.90 33.97
N GLU A 309 13.72 -7.66 32.98
CA GLU A 309 14.56 -8.16 31.89
C GLU A 309 14.97 -7.04 30.90
N VAL A 310 14.32 -5.87 30.98
CA VAL A 310 14.57 -4.72 30.11
C VAL A 310 15.43 -3.70 30.83
N SER A 311 16.53 -3.29 30.19
CA SER A 311 17.32 -2.13 30.62
C SER A 311 17.01 -0.92 29.76
N ALA A 312 16.91 0.26 30.38
CA ALA A 312 16.74 1.53 29.69
C ALA A 312 17.98 2.42 29.83
N ALA A 313 18.42 3.07 28.75
CA ALA A 313 19.53 4.00 28.74
C ALA A 313 19.18 5.24 27.91
N VAL A 314 19.58 6.43 28.38
CA VAL A 314 19.50 7.66 27.59
C VAL A 314 20.71 7.74 26.67
N ASN A 315 20.47 7.86 25.36
CA ASN A 315 21.51 7.89 24.31
C ASN A 315 21.39 9.18 23.49
N GLY A 316 21.90 10.28 24.04
CA GLY A 316 21.79 11.59 23.37
C GLY A 316 20.37 12.15 23.46
N ASP A 317 19.61 12.02 22.38
CA ASP A 317 18.27 12.59 22.19
C ASP A 317 17.12 11.57 22.26
N HIS A 318 17.43 10.29 22.43
CA HIS A 318 16.46 9.20 22.57
C HIS A 318 16.77 8.32 23.79
N VAL A 319 15.81 7.46 24.15
CA VAL A 319 15.99 6.38 25.12
C VAL A 319 16.02 5.06 24.38
N THR A 320 17.04 4.26 24.63
CA THR A 320 17.11 2.88 24.14
C THR A 320 16.66 1.93 25.24
N LEU A 321 15.66 1.10 24.95
CA LEU A 321 15.35 -0.10 25.71
C LEU A 321 16.14 -1.26 25.14
N SER A 322 16.63 -2.16 25.99
CA SER A 322 17.32 -3.38 25.56
C SER A 322 16.75 -4.59 26.29
N TRP A 323 16.36 -5.61 25.53
CA TRP A 323 15.80 -6.85 26.03
C TRP A 323 16.44 -8.06 25.33
N GLY A 324 17.43 -8.66 25.99
CA GLY A 324 18.27 -9.68 25.35
C GLY A 324 19.09 -9.07 24.21
N THR A 325 18.85 -9.52 22.98
CA THR A 325 19.46 -8.99 21.74
C THR A 325 18.62 -7.92 21.05
N GLN A 326 17.40 -7.64 21.54
CA GLN A 326 16.50 -6.65 20.97
C GLN A 326 16.80 -5.27 21.53
N THR A 327 16.71 -4.25 20.70
CA THR A 327 16.71 -2.86 21.14
C THR A 327 15.54 -2.08 20.55
N ILE A 328 15.04 -1.12 21.31
CA ILE A 328 13.95 -0.23 20.90
C ILE A 328 14.41 1.20 21.20
N ASP A 329 14.55 2.03 20.17
CA ASP A 329 14.90 3.43 20.30
C ASP A 329 13.63 4.28 20.30
N LEU A 330 13.39 4.99 21.41
CA LEU A 330 12.26 5.90 21.60
C LEU A 330 12.70 7.32 21.27
N VAL A 331 12.46 7.75 20.04
CA VAL A 331 12.90 9.06 19.53
C VAL A 331 12.21 10.19 20.31
N GLY A 332 12.98 11.22 20.67
CA GLY A 332 12.46 12.38 21.41
C GLY A 332 12.28 12.15 22.91
N ILE A 333 12.40 10.92 23.40
CA ILE A 333 12.41 10.61 24.84
C ILE A 333 13.81 10.77 25.40
N ASN A 334 14.00 11.65 26.40
CA ASN A 334 15.32 11.94 26.99
C ASN A 334 15.45 11.57 28.48
N SER A 335 14.51 10.79 29.01
CA SER A 335 14.46 10.39 30.41
C SER A 335 13.92 8.97 30.56
N ILE A 336 14.54 8.20 31.46
CA ILE A 336 14.09 6.85 31.84
C ILE A 336 13.16 6.86 33.06
N ALA A 337 12.77 8.03 33.56
CA ALA A 337 11.89 8.13 34.70
C ALA A 337 10.49 7.63 34.34
N GLY A 338 9.98 6.65 35.11
CA GLY A 338 8.62 6.14 34.92
C GLY A 338 8.46 5.09 33.83
N VAL A 339 9.55 4.46 33.34
CA VAL A 339 9.49 3.34 32.37
C VAL A 339 8.51 2.25 32.82
N ASP A 340 8.50 1.91 34.10
CA ASP A 340 7.59 0.90 34.66
C ASP A 340 6.09 1.25 34.56
N ALA A 341 5.74 2.50 34.22
CA ALA A 341 4.35 2.92 34.08
C ALA A 341 3.72 2.59 32.72
N TRP A 342 4.56 2.48 31.67
CA TRP A 342 4.12 2.25 30.29
C TRP A 342 4.73 0.99 29.67
N LEU A 343 5.73 0.37 30.31
CA LEU A 343 6.25 -0.95 29.95
C LEU A 343 5.47 -2.04 30.67
N GLN A 344 4.82 -2.92 29.91
CA GLN A 344 3.86 -3.90 30.42
C GLN A 344 4.22 -5.32 29.98
N LEU A 345 3.83 -6.30 30.79
CA LEU A 345 3.83 -7.72 30.41
C LEU A 345 2.46 -8.08 29.84
N ALA A 346 2.46 -8.95 28.84
CA ALA A 346 1.24 -9.53 28.26
C ALA A 346 1.24 -11.07 28.37
#